data_AF-A0A841N2R4-F1
#
_entry.id   AF-A0A841N2R4-F1
#
_cell.length_a   1.000
_cell.length_b   1.000
_cell.length_c   1.000
_cell.angle_alpha   90.00
_cell.angle_beta   90.00
_cell.angle_gamma   90.00
#
_symmetry.space_group_name_H-M   'P 1'
#
loop_
_entity.id
_entity.type
_entity.pdbx_description
1 polymer ?
#
loop_
_entity_poly.entity_id
_entity_poly.type
_entity_poly.pdbx_seq_one_letter_code
_entity_poly.pdbx_strand_id
1 'polypeptide(L)' 'MQKFYKVFLVLFIIFIAINLYALDWQADLLSEDNLKFVFSAASAILGVILLFVLNTWSKIGAKK' A
#
# COMPACT_ATOMS: atom_id res chain seq x y z
N MET A 1 -8.52 16.64 2.62
CA MET A 1 -7.61 15.49 2.43
C MET A 1 -7.33 14.66 3.67
N GLN A 2 -7.24 15.22 4.88
CA GLN A 2 -6.72 14.45 6.03
C GLN A 2 -7.57 13.22 6.44
N LYS A 3 -8.91 13.29 6.34
CA LYS A 3 -9.78 12.12 6.57
C LYS A 3 -9.58 11.04 5.49
N PHE A 4 -9.55 11.43 4.22
CA PHE A 4 -9.30 10.53 3.08
C PHE A 4 -7.93 9.85 3.19
N TYR A 5 -6.89 10.63 3.51
CA TYR A 5 -5.54 10.11 3.78
C TYR A 5 -5.55 9.04 4.88
N LYS A 6 -6.20 9.31 6.03
CA LYS A 6 -6.24 8.33 7.12
C LYS A 6 -6.97 7.05 6.73
N VAL A 7 -8.11 7.15 6.05
CA VAL A 7 -8.91 5.98 5.63
C VAL A 7 -8.12 5.11 4.66
N PHE A 8 -7.56 5.70 3.60
CA PHE A 8 -6.82 4.95 2.59
C PHE A 8 -5.51 4.38 3.14
N LEU A 9 -4.83 5.10 4.04
CA LEU A 9 -3.63 4.58 4.69
C LEU A 9 -3.91 3.30 5.47
N VAL A 10 -4.98 3.28 6.27
CA VAL A 10 -5.40 2.07 6.99
C VAL A 10 -5.75 0.95 6.02
N LEU A 11 -6.48 1.27 4.94
CA LEU A 11 -6.86 0.31 3.90
C LEU A 11 -5.65 -0.35 3.23
N PHE A 12 -4.65 0.45 2.83
CA PHE A 12 -3.43 -0.07 2.23
C PHE A 12 -2.61 -0.92 3.21
N ILE A 13 -2.54 -0.53 4.49
CA ILE A 13 -1.86 -1.33 5.52
C ILE A 13 -2.54 -2.70 5.67
N ILE A 14 -3.88 -2.73 5.71
CA ILE A 14 -4.64 -3.98 5.78
C ILE A 14 -4.37 -4.85 4.54
N PHE A 15 -4.34 -4.28 3.34
CA PHE A 15 -4.01 -5.04 2.14
C PHE A 15 -2.59 -5.59 2.15
N ILE A 16 -1.60 -4.84 2.64
CA ILE A 16 -0.24 -5.34 2.81
C ILE A 16 -0.24 -6.52 3.79
N ALA A 17 -0.91 -6.38 4.93
CA ALA A 17 -0.97 -7.43 5.95
C ALA A 17 -1.62 -8.72 5.45
N ILE A 18 -2.74 -8.62 4.73
CA ILE A 18 -3.43 -9.79 4.16
C ILE A 18 -2.56 -10.49 3.11
N ASN A 19 -1.91 -9.74 2.22
CA ASN A 19 -1.05 -10.34 1.19
C ASN A 19 0.22 -10.98 1.80
N LEU A 20 0.84 -10.35 2.81
CA LEU A 20 1.99 -10.93 3.50
C LEU A 20 1.62 -12.19 4.30
N TYR A 21 0.41 -12.24 4.87
CA TYR A 21 -0.11 -13.42 5.54
C TYR A 21 -0.41 -14.56 4.56
N ALA A 22 -0.90 -14.23 3.37
CA ALA A 22 -1.26 -15.20 2.33
C ALA A 22 -0.05 -15.74 1.55
N LEU A 23 1.14 -15.13 1.67
CA LEU A 23 2.36 -15.62 1.05
C LEU A 23 2.75 -16.98 1.63
N ASP A 24 3.06 -17.93 0.75
CA ASP A 24 3.70 -19.16 1.15
C ASP A 24 5.20 -18.92 1.35
N TRP A 25 5.58 -18.79 2.62
CA TRP A 25 6.96 -18.56 3.03
C TRP A 25 7.88 -19.78 2.87
N GLN A 26 7.34 -20.96 2.54
CA GLN A 26 8.11 -22.17 2.25
C GLN A 26 8.46 -22.30 0.77
N ALA A 27 7.74 -21.60 -0.11
CA ALA A 27 8.00 -21.53 -1.54
C ALA A 27 8.86 -20.30 -1.90
N ASP A 28 9.39 -20.29 -3.13
CA ASP A 28 10.10 -19.11 -3.64
C ASP A 28 9.13 -17.92 -3.74
N LEU A 29 9.59 -16.71 -3.42
CA LEU A 29 8.75 -15.50 -3.43
C LEU A 29 8.26 -15.17 -4.85
N LEU A 30 9.04 -15.52 -5.86
CA LEU A 30 8.69 -15.32 -7.27
C LEU A 30 8.09 -16.57 -7.93
N SER A 31 7.69 -17.57 -7.13
CA SER A 31 6.90 -18.69 -7.63
C SER A 31 5.55 -18.20 -8.17
N GLU A 32 4.99 -18.96 -9.12
CA GLU A 32 3.73 -18.62 -9.80
C GLU A 32 2.57 -18.39 -8.81
N ASP A 33 2.56 -19.14 -7.71
CA ASP A 33 1.56 -19.03 -6.65
C ASP A 33 1.72 -17.77 -5.78
N ASN A 34 2.96 -17.39 -5.48
CA ASN A 34 3.28 -16.22 -4.65
C ASN A 34 3.25 -14.91 -5.44
N LEU A 35 3.53 -14.95 -6.75
CA LEU A 35 3.70 -13.78 -7.60
C LEU A 35 2.52 -12.80 -7.48
N LYS A 36 1.28 -13.32 -7.44
CA LYS A 36 0.05 -12.52 -7.30
C LYS A 36 0.00 -11.74 -5.99
N PHE A 37 0.45 -12.34 -4.89
CA PHE A 37 0.47 -11.71 -3.57
C PHE A 37 1.61 -10.70 -3.47
N VAL A 38 2.78 -11.02 -4.03
CA VAL A 38 3.93 -10.09 -4.12
C VAL A 38 3.55 -8.85 -4.92
N PHE A 39 2.95 -9.00 -6.11
CA PHE A 39 2.51 -7.87 -6.93
C PHE A 39 1.44 -7.03 -6.26
N SER A 40 0.49 -7.67 -5.57
CA SER A 40 -0.56 -6.97 -4.82
C SER A 40 0.02 -6.19 -3.64
N ALA A 41 0.90 -6.79 -2.84
CA ALA A 41 1.60 -6.13 -1.74
C ALA A 41 2.46 -4.97 -2.23
N ALA A 42 3.23 -5.16 -3.31
CA ALA A 42 4.03 -4.11 -3.93
C ALA A 42 3.16 -2.94 -4.41
N SER A 43 2.03 -3.23 -5.03
CA SER A 43 1.06 -2.22 -5.48
C SER A 43 0.44 -1.45 -4.31
N ALA A 44 0.15 -2.13 -3.20
CA ALA A 44 -0.33 -1.50 -1.97
C ALA A 44 0.74 -0.57 -1.35
N ILE A 45 2.01 -0.98 -1.34
CA ILE A 45 3.14 -0.13 -0.90
C ILE A 45 3.25 1.12 -1.78
N LEU A 46 3.18 0.97 -3.11
CA LEU A 46 3.15 2.11 -4.04
C LEU A 46 1.96 3.04 -3.75
N GLY A 47 0.79 2.47 -3.44
CA GLY A 47 -0.38 3.22 -3.00
C GLY A 47 -0.13 4.09 -1.77
N VAL A 48 0.56 3.55 -0.74
CA VAL A 48 0.96 4.32 0.45
C VAL A 48 1.88 5.48 0.10
N ILE A 49 2.86 5.25 -0.78
CA ILE A 49 3.81 6.29 -1.22
C ILE A 49 3.05 7.43 -1.92
N LEU A 50 2.18 7.11 -2.87
CA LEU A 50 1.36 8.11 -3.58
C LEU A 50 0.46 8.87 -2.60
N LEU A 51 -0.12 8.18 -1.63
CA LEU A 51 -0.94 8.80 -0.59
C LEU A 51 -0.16 9.86 0.20
N PHE A 52 1.11 9.57 0.51
CA PHE A 52 1.99 10.50 1.22
C PHE A 52 2.31 11.73 0.38
N VAL A 53 2.60 11.54 -0.92
CA VAL A 53 2.81 12.65 -1.86
C VAL A 53 1.58 13.54 -1.94
N LEU A 54 0.39 12.96 -2.15
CA LEU A 54 -0.87 13.71 -2.24
C LEU A 54 -1.19 14.47 -0.96
N ASN A 55 -0.96 13.87 0.20
CA ASN A 55 -1.14 14.55 1.49
C ASN A 55 -0.16 15.71 1.68
N THR A 56 1.07 15.56 1.19
CA THR A 56 2.08 16.63 1.23
C THR A 56 1.67 17.80 0.32
N TRP A 57 1.28 17.52 -0.93
CA TRP A 57 0.81 18.55 -1.87
C TRP A 57 -0.45 19.26 -1.37
N SER A 58 -1.38 18.53 -0.75
CA SER A 58 -2.58 19.13 -0.14
C SER A 58 -2.27 20.17 0.94
N LYS A 59 -1.14 20.03 1.66
CA LYS A 59 -0.74 20.99 2.70
C LYS A 59 -0.01 22.19 2.11
N ILE A 60 0.74 21.98 1.03
CA ILE A 60 1.44 23.05 0.31
C ILE A 60 0.43 24.01 -0.35
N GLY A 61 -0.61 23.47 -1.00
CA GLY A 61 -1.64 24.28 -1.67
C GLY A 61 -2.53 25.09 -0.72
N ALA A 62 -2.66 24.66 0.55
CA ALA A 62 -3.49 25.33 1.55
C ALA A 62 -2.76 26.48 2.29
N LYS A 63 -1.45 26.69 2.04
CA LYS A 63 -0.64 27.78 2.61
C LYS A 63 -0.67 29.07 1.77
N LYS A 64 -1.70 29.27 0.95
CA LYS A 64 -1.94 30.52 0.22
C LYS A 64 -3.01 31.35 0.90
#